data_AF-A0A1S3WNE9-F1
#
_entry.id   AF-A0A1S3WNE9-F1
#
_cell.length_a   1.000
_cell.length_b   1.000
_cell.length_c   1.000
_cell.angle_alpha   90.00
_cell.angle_beta   90.00
_cell.angle_gamma   90.00
#
_symmetry.space_group_name_H-M   'P 1'
#
loop_
_entity.id
_entity.type
_entity.pdbx_description
1 polymer ?
#
loop_
_entity_poly.entity_id
_entity_poly.type
_entity_poly.pdbx_seq_one_letter_code
_entity_poly.pdbx_strand_id
1 'polypeptide(L)'
;MAKLKPAFIKPYGTVTAANSSFLTDGASAMLIMAEEKALALGYKPKAYLRDFVYVSQDPKDQLLLGPTYATPKVLEKAGLTMNDIDAFEFHEAFSVSHSKDIIKGL
;
A
#
# COMPACT_ATOMS: atom_id res chain seq x y z
N MET A 1 -12.64 -9.35 18.56
CA MET A 1 -11.24 -8.87 18.55
C MET A 1 -10.76 -8.30 19.89
N ALA A 2 -11.57 -7.53 20.63
CA ALA A 2 -11.16 -6.81 21.85
C ALA A 2 -10.66 -7.66 23.05
N LYS A 3 -10.66 -9.00 22.98
CA LYS A 3 -10.21 -9.90 24.07
C LYS A 3 -8.76 -10.38 23.90
N LEU A 4 -8.13 -10.11 22.75
CA LEU A 4 -6.76 -10.54 22.47
C LEU A 4 -5.75 -9.65 23.18
N LYS A 5 -4.70 -10.27 23.72
CA LYS A 5 -3.58 -9.55 24.34
C LYS A 5 -2.73 -8.86 23.26
N PRO A 6 -2.08 -7.73 23.58
CA PRO A 6 -1.13 -7.09 22.66
C PRO A 6 0.05 -8.00 22.33
N ALA A 7 0.46 -7.99 21.05
CA ALA A 7 1.53 -8.84 20.54
C ALA A 7 2.92 -8.23 20.75
N PHE A 8 3.05 -6.92 20.51
CA PHE A 8 4.34 -6.22 20.49
C PHE A 8 4.59 -5.43 21.79
N ILE A 9 3.84 -4.33 22.01
CA ILE A 9 3.97 -3.51 23.22
C ILE A 9 3.02 -4.04 24.29
N LYS A 10 3.56 -4.52 25.40
CA LYS A 10 2.77 -5.13 26.50
C LYS A 10 2.88 -4.28 27.77
N PRO A 11 1.80 -4.15 28.58
CA PRO A 11 0.44 -4.67 28.37
C PRO A 11 -0.48 -3.68 27.62
N TYR A 12 -0.02 -2.49 27.27
CA TYR A 12 -0.87 -1.37 26.82
C TYR A 12 -0.92 -1.14 25.30
N GLY A 13 -0.29 -2.02 24.50
CA GLY A 13 -0.25 -1.86 23.05
C GLY A 13 -1.60 -2.07 22.37
N THR A 14 -1.76 -1.46 21.20
CA THR A 14 -2.98 -1.58 20.38
C THR A 14 -2.88 -2.66 19.29
N VAL A 15 -1.67 -3.14 19.00
CA VAL A 15 -1.40 -4.16 17.98
C VAL A 15 -1.47 -5.56 18.59
N THR A 16 -2.31 -6.41 18.00
CA THR A 16 -2.59 -7.80 18.40
C THR A 16 -2.42 -8.74 17.21
N ALA A 17 -2.38 -10.05 17.45
CA ALA A 17 -2.29 -11.03 16.36
C ALA A 17 -3.45 -10.94 15.35
N ALA A 18 -4.65 -10.52 15.78
CA ALA A 18 -5.81 -10.45 14.89
C ALA A 18 -5.89 -9.19 14.03
N ASN A 19 -5.10 -8.15 14.32
CA ASN A 19 -5.06 -6.91 13.54
C ASN A 19 -3.71 -6.67 12.86
N SER A 20 -2.93 -7.75 12.71
CA SER A 20 -1.63 -7.78 12.04
C SER A 20 -1.70 -8.76 10.87
N SER A 21 -0.96 -8.48 9.81
CA SER A 21 -0.62 -9.53 8.84
C SER A 21 0.20 -10.64 9.50
N PHE A 22 0.13 -11.85 8.95
CA PHE A 22 0.82 -13.03 9.44
C PHE A 22 1.84 -13.56 8.43
N LEU A 23 2.72 -14.44 8.87
CA LEU A 23 3.69 -15.08 7.98
C LEU A 23 2.94 -15.89 6.91
N THR A 24 3.22 -15.61 5.65
CA THR A 24 2.54 -16.22 4.50
C THR A 24 3.57 -16.73 3.50
N ASP A 25 3.27 -17.89 2.93
CA ASP A 25 4.01 -18.46 1.80
C ASP A 25 3.16 -18.31 0.53
N GLY A 26 3.72 -17.73 -0.53
CA GLY A 26 2.98 -17.48 -1.77
C GLY A 26 3.86 -16.99 -2.91
N ALA A 27 3.32 -17.03 -4.14
CA ALA A 27 3.98 -16.56 -5.36
C ALA A 27 2.99 -15.85 -6.28
N SER A 28 3.48 -14.89 -7.08
CA SER A 28 2.69 -14.21 -8.11
C SER A 28 3.54 -14.01 -9.37
N ALA A 29 2.86 -13.91 -10.52
CA ALA A 29 3.49 -13.63 -11.81
C ALA A 29 2.59 -12.69 -12.64
N MET A 30 3.21 -11.80 -13.41
CA MET A 30 2.52 -10.88 -14.32
C MET A 30 3.29 -10.77 -15.63
N LEU A 31 2.57 -10.85 -16.76
CA LEU A 31 3.13 -10.58 -18.09
C LEU A 31 2.86 -9.12 -18.45
N ILE A 32 3.91 -8.31 -18.54
CA ILE A 32 3.85 -6.90 -18.93
C ILE A 32 4.53 -6.76 -20.29
N MET A 33 3.94 -5.94 -21.15
CA MET A 33 4.41 -5.72 -22.51
C MET A 33 4.05 -4.32 -22.99
N ALA A 34 4.78 -3.84 -24.01
CA ALA A 34 4.41 -2.63 -24.72
C ALA A 34 3.09 -2.83 -25.46
N GLU A 35 2.26 -1.79 -25.54
CA GLU A 35 0.90 -1.85 -26.10
C GLU A 35 0.92 -2.32 -27.56
N GLU A 36 1.82 -1.77 -28.38
CA GLU A 36 1.96 -2.13 -29.79
C GLU A 36 2.27 -3.62 -29.98
N LYS A 37 3.07 -4.19 -29.07
CA LYS A 37 3.40 -5.62 -29.12
C LYS A 37 2.23 -6.48 -28.65
N ALA A 38 1.50 -6.03 -27.62
CA ALA A 38 0.30 -6.70 -27.15
C ALA A 38 -0.74 -6.85 -28.27
N LEU A 39 -1.03 -5.74 -28.95
CA LEU A 39 -2.00 -5.68 -30.04
C LEU A 39 -1.52 -6.48 -31.26
N ALA A 40 -0.23 -6.38 -31.63
CA ALA A 40 0.33 -7.15 -32.73
C ALA A 40 0.30 -8.67 -32.49
N LEU A 41 0.37 -9.10 -31.23
CA LEU A 41 0.23 -10.51 -30.84
C LEU A 41 -1.24 -10.94 -30.64
N GLY A 42 -2.20 -10.04 -30.84
CA GLY A 42 -3.64 -10.33 -30.67
C GLY A 42 -4.13 -10.38 -29.23
N TYR A 43 -3.34 -9.89 -28.26
CA TYR A 43 -3.79 -9.78 -26.86
C TYR A 43 -4.72 -8.58 -26.67
N LYS A 44 -5.68 -8.71 -25.74
CA LYS A 44 -6.51 -7.61 -25.23
C LYS A 44 -5.95 -7.14 -23.87
N PRO A 45 -5.29 -5.97 -23.77
CA PRO A 45 -4.75 -5.47 -22.50
C PRO A 45 -5.82 -5.35 -21.41
N LYS A 46 -5.47 -5.69 -20.17
CA LYS A 46 -6.37 -5.62 -19.01
C LYS A 46 -6.33 -4.28 -18.28
N ALA A 47 -5.17 -3.62 -18.27
CA ALA A 47 -4.91 -2.34 -17.64
C ALA A 47 -3.62 -1.74 -18.20
N TYR A 48 -3.34 -0.47 -17.87
CA TYR A 48 -2.11 0.22 -18.23
C TYR A 48 -1.33 0.58 -16.96
N LEU A 49 -0.02 0.32 -16.96
CA LEU A 49 0.89 0.85 -15.93
C LEU A 49 1.17 2.32 -16.27
N ARG A 50 0.47 3.25 -15.62
CA ARG A 50 0.51 4.69 -15.93
C ARG A 50 1.73 5.37 -15.34
N ASP A 51 1.78 5.43 -14.01
CA ASP A 51 2.84 6.08 -13.27
C ASP A 51 3.16 5.34 -11.98
N PHE A 52 4.39 5.48 -11.52
CA PHE A 52 4.87 4.97 -10.25
C PHE A 52 5.93 5.91 -9.65
N VAL A 53 6.10 5.81 -8.34
CA VAL A 53 7.11 6.56 -7.59
C VAL A 53 7.67 5.68 -6.47
N TYR A 54 8.93 5.92 -6.13
CA TYR A 54 9.55 5.40 -4.91
C TYR A 54 9.83 6.55 -3.95
N VAL A 55 9.61 6.30 -2.66
CA VAL A 55 9.88 7.24 -1.58
C VAL A 55 10.57 6.50 -0.43
N SER A 56 11.27 7.25 0.42
CA SER A 56 11.90 6.74 1.64
C SER A 56 11.57 7.64 2.82
N GLN A 57 11.58 7.07 4.02
CA GLN A 57 11.36 7.74 5.30
C GLN A 57 12.47 7.36 6.29
N ASP A 58 12.53 8.05 7.43
CA ASP A 58 13.35 7.62 8.56
C ASP A 58 12.76 6.31 9.13
N PRO A 59 13.52 5.20 9.12
CA PRO A 59 13.02 3.92 9.60
C PRO A 59 12.80 3.89 11.12
N LYS A 60 13.41 4.81 11.88
CA LYS A 60 13.36 4.81 13.34
C LYS A 60 11.94 5.10 13.85
N ASP A 61 11.32 6.13 13.30
CA ASP A 61 10.06 6.67 13.83
C ASP A 61 8.90 6.61 12.83
N GLN A 62 9.18 6.48 11.51
CA GLN A 62 8.20 6.80 10.45
C GLN A 62 8.12 5.76 9.32
N LEU A 63 8.69 4.57 9.51
CA LEU A 63 8.82 3.55 8.46
C LEU A 63 7.50 3.18 7.77
N LEU A 64 6.38 3.21 8.48
CA LEU A 64 5.08 2.76 7.97
C LEU A 64 4.30 3.86 7.23
N LEU A 65 4.86 5.07 7.08
CA LEU A 65 4.22 6.21 6.42
C LEU A 65 4.37 6.22 4.89
N GLY A 66 4.97 5.19 4.29
CA GLY A 66 5.23 5.10 2.85
C GLY A 66 4.06 5.57 1.96
N PRO A 67 2.84 5.03 2.11
CA PRO A 67 1.68 5.45 1.32
C PRO A 67 1.32 6.93 1.48
N THR A 68 1.46 7.50 2.68
CA THR A 68 1.18 8.92 2.96
C THR A 68 2.10 9.84 2.15
N TYR A 69 3.37 9.47 1.96
CA TYR A 69 4.32 10.24 1.16
C TYR A 69 4.28 9.90 -0.34
N ALA A 70 3.99 8.64 -0.69
CA ALA A 70 4.00 8.17 -2.08
C ALA A 70 2.77 8.63 -2.87
N THR A 71 1.58 8.54 -2.26
CA THR A 71 0.29 8.82 -2.91
C THR A 71 0.21 10.23 -3.50
N PRO A 72 0.48 11.32 -2.76
CA PRO A 72 0.41 12.66 -3.35
C PRO A 72 1.44 12.85 -4.48
N LYS A 73 2.64 12.28 -4.36
CA LYS A 73 3.69 12.42 -5.39
C LYS A 73 3.36 11.71 -6.69
N VAL A 74 2.79 10.50 -6.63
CA VAL A 74 2.41 9.77 -7.85
C VAL A 74 1.21 10.42 -8.53
N LEU A 75 0.24 10.92 -7.75
CA LEU A 75 -0.91 11.63 -8.28
C LEU A 75 -0.50 12.95 -8.94
N GLU A 76 0.34 13.75 -8.29
CA GLU A 76 0.89 14.98 -8.87
C GLU A 76 1.66 14.70 -10.18
N LYS A 77 2.53 13.67 -10.18
CA LYS A 77 3.27 13.26 -11.39
C LYS A 77 2.35 12.84 -12.53
N ALA A 78 1.28 12.10 -12.22
CA ALA A 78 0.27 11.67 -13.19
C ALA A 78 -0.70 12.79 -13.61
N GLY A 79 -0.65 13.95 -12.96
CA GLY A 79 -1.61 15.05 -13.16
C GLY A 79 -3.03 14.71 -12.69
N LEU A 80 -3.17 13.85 -11.68
CA LEU A 80 -4.43 13.37 -11.12
C LEU A 80 -4.64 13.86 -9.69
N THR A 81 -5.87 13.76 -9.22
CA THR A 81 -6.28 14.03 -7.83
C THR A 81 -6.91 12.79 -7.21
N MET A 82 -7.16 12.83 -5.89
CA MET A 82 -7.86 11.75 -5.19
C MET A 82 -9.26 11.46 -5.75
N ASN A 83 -9.93 12.47 -6.33
CA ASN A 83 -11.27 12.32 -6.90
C ASN A 83 -11.27 11.61 -8.26
N ASP A 84 -10.12 11.51 -8.91
CA ASP A 84 -9.96 10.83 -10.20
C ASP A 84 -9.69 9.32 -10.02
N ILE A 85 -9.58 8.84 -8.78
CA ILE A 85 -9.25 7.46 -8.44
C ILE A 85 -10.47 6.76 -7.86
N ASP A 86 -11.00 5.80 -8.61
CA ASP A 86 -12.17 5.02 -8.19
C ASP A 86 -11.83 3.88 -7.22
N ALA A 87 -10.58 3.39 -7.25
CA ALA A 87 -10.15 2.23 -6.48
C ALA A 87 -8.73 2.40 -5.93
N PHE A 88 -8.56 2.06 -4.64
CA PHE A 88 -7.28 2.06 -3.95
C PHE A 88 -6.95 0.66 -3.44
N GLU A 89 -5.81 0.14 -3.85
CA GLU A 89 -5.25 -1.13 -3.37
C GLU A 89 -3.97 -0.83 -2.59
N PHE A 90 -4.05 -0.90 -1.25
CA PHE A 90 -2.91 -0.68 -0.36
C PHE A 90 -2.50 -1.96 0.35
N HIS A 91 -1.21 -2.10 0.64
CA HIS A 91 -0.70 -3.23 1.41
C HIS A 91 -1.05 -3.10 2.90
N GLU A 92 -1.85 -4.03 3.42
CA GLU A 92 -2.30 -4.06 4.82
C GLU A 92 -1.31 -4.77 5.76
N ALA A 93 -0.17 -4.15 6.04
CA ALA A 93 0.81 -4.69 7.00
C ALA A 93 0.20 -4.86 8.41
N PHE A 94 -0.49 -3.82 8.89
CA PHE A 94 -1.22 -3.79 10.15
C PHE A 94 -2.49 -2.94 10.00
N SER A 95 -3.53 -3.20 10.77
CA SER A 95 -4.73 -2.35 10.75
C SER A 95 -4.44 -0.89 11.10
N VAL A 96 -3.48 -0.65 12.01
CA VAL A 96 -3.09 0.70 12.43
C VAL A 96 -2.31 1.45 11.35
N SER A 97 -1.63 0.77 10.42
CA SER A 97 -0.82 1.45 9.39
C SER A 97 -1.64 2.33 8.43
N HIS A 98 -2.97 2.23 8.47
CA HIS A 98 -3.92 3.01 7.66
C HIS A 98 -4.87 3.86 8.54
N SER A 99 -4.69 3.88 9.87
CA SER A 99 -5.56 4.63 10.77
C SER A 99 -5.22 6.13 10.72
N LYS A 100 -6.27 6.96 10.86
CA LYS A 100 -6.14 8.42 10.97
C LYS A 100 -5.26 8.88 12.15
N ASP A 101 -5.00 8.00 13.12
CA ASP A 101 -4.19 8.33 14.30
C ASP A 101 -2.69 8.44 13.95
N ILE A 102 -2.24 7.77 12.88
CA ILE A 102 -0.90 7.96 12.34
C ILE A 102 -0.74 9.36 11.73
N ILE A 103 -1.82 9.92 11.15
CA ILE A 103 -1.81 11.26 10.54
C ILE A 103 -1.96 12.38 11.59
N LYS A 104 -2.54 12.07 12.77
CA LYS A 104 -2.70 13.03 13.88
C LYS A 104 -1.62 12.92 14.97
N GLY A 105 -0.62 12.06 14.78
CA GLY A 105 0.51 11.85 15.68
C GLY A 105 1.72 12.76 15.42
N LEU A 106 1.55 13.78 14.57
CA LEU A 106 2.39 14.99 14.47
C LEU A 106 1.58 16.18 15.00
#